data_AF-A0A9D1QXZ8-F1
#
_entry.id   AF-A0A9D1QXZ8-F1
#
_cell.length_a   1.000
_cell.length_b   1.000
_cell.length_c   1.000
_cell.angle_alpha   90.00
_cell.angle_beta   90.00
_cell.angle_gamma   90.00
#
_symmetry.space_group_name_H-M   'P 1'
#
loop_
_entity.id
_entity.type
_entity.pdbx_description
1 polymer ?
#
loop_
_entity_poly.entity_id
_entity_poly.type
_entity_poly.pdbx_seq_one_letter_code
_entity_poly.pdbx_strand_id
1 'polypeptide(L)' 'MPSANPQCNPLTQDPEIRQCFQSLPAYVQETIHQSGVEITSKQQLQQCADHLMKK' A
#
# COMPACT_ATOMS: atom_id res chain seq x y z
N MET A 1 14.91 5.84 23.96
CA MET A 1 14.41 6.68 22.83
C MET A 1 15.47 6.65 21.74
N PRO A 2 15.19 6.51 20.43
CA PRO A 2 13.88 6.52 19.75
C PRO A 2 13.47 5.16 19.14
N SER A 3 12.21 5.12 18.73
CA SER A 3 11.45 4.06 18.07
C SER A 3 12.03 3.63 16.72
N ALA A 4 12.05 2.33 16.45
CA ALA A 4 11.95 1.81 15.08
C ALA A 4 11.27 0.45 15.16
N ASN A 5 9.94 0.47 15.28
CA ASN A 5 9.13 -0.68 14.88
C ASN A 5 9.45 -0.88 13.39
N PRO A 6 10.10 -1.98 12.94
CA PRO A 6 10.16 -2.26 11.52
C PRO A 6 8.73 -2.61 11.16
N GLN A 7 7.95 -1.59 10.78
CA GLN A 7 6.62 -1.74 10.22
C GLN A 7 6.74 -2.86 9.19
N CYS A 8 6.14 -3.99 9.53
CA CYS A 8 5.97 -5.11 8.63
C CYS A 8 5.26 -4.50 7.42
N ASN A 9 6.01 -4.21 6.36
CA ASN A 9 5.46 -3.68 5.12
C ASN A 9 5.19 -4.91 4.25
N PRO A 10 4.00 -5.54 4.31
CA PRO A 10 3.68 -6.75 3.54
C PRO A 10 3.81 -6.53 2.02
N LEU A 11 3.92 -5.27 1.60
CA LEU A 11 4.22 -4.88 0.23
C LEU A 11 5.53 -5.49 -0.29
N THR A 12 6.54 -5.82 0.53
CA THR A 12 7.85 -6.24 0.00
C THR A 12 7.94 -7.69 -0.48
N GLN A 13 7.01 -8.56 -0.10
CA GLN A 13 7.11 -9.99 -0.42
C GLN A 13 6.74 -10.34 -1.86
N ASP A 14 5.88 -9.54 -2.50
CA ASP A 14 5.38 -9.85 -3.83
C ASP A 14 5.75 -8.75 -4.84
N PRO A 15 6.55 -9.06 -5.88
CA PRO A 15 7.01 -8.07 -6.84
C PRO A 15 5.87 -7.45 -7.65
N GLU A 16 4.74 -8.14 -7.82
CA GLU A 16 3.58 -7.57 -8.52
C GLU A 16 2.87 -6.54 -7.67
N ILE A 17 2.72 -6.81 -6.37
CA ILE A 17 2.12 -5.86 -5.42
C ILE A 17 2.99 -4.61 -5.33
N ARG A 18 4.32 -4.76 -5.26
CA ARG A 18 5.27 -3.62 -5.25
C ARG A 18 5.13 -2.75 -6.48
N GLN A 19 5.13 -3.38 -7.66
CA GLN A 19 5.01 -2.64 -8.92
C GLN A 19 3.67 -1.93 -9.02
N CYS A 20 2.59 -2.61 -8.64
CA CYS A 20 1.28 -1.98 -8.61
C CYS A 20 1.30 -0.79 -7.65
N PHE A 21 1.86 -0.92 -6.45
CA PHE A 21 1.90 0.13 -5.43
C PHE A 21 2.73 1.33 -5.89
N GLN A 22 3.91 1.07 -6.46
CA GLN A 22 4.79 2.09 -7.03
C GLN A 22 4.18 2.78 -8.25
N SER A 23 3.30 2.09 -8.98
CA SER A 23 2.54 2.67 -10.09
C SER A 23 1.37 3.55 -9.62
N LEU A 24 1.01 3.52 -8.33
CA LEU A 24 -0.06 4.36 -7.78
C LEU A 24 0.42 5.78 -7.52
N PRO A 25 -0.49 6.77 -7.59
CA PRO A 25 -0.20 8.13 -7.17
C PRO A 25 0.20 8.22 -5.69
N ALA A 26 1.00 9.23 -5.35
CA ALA A 26 1.44 9.49 -3.98
C ALA A 26 0.28 9.57 -2.97
N TYR A 27 -0.84 10.21 -3.34
CA TYR A 27 -2.00 10.30 -2.43
C TYR A 27 -2.64 8.94 -2.12
N VAL A 28 -2.59 7.98 -3.07
CA VAL A 28 -3.11 6.62 -2.87
C VAL A 28 -2.19 5.85 -1.94
N GLN A 29 -0.87 5.97 -2.14
CA GLN A 29 0.13 5.38 -1.25
C GLN A 29 0.01 5.95 0.17
N GLU A 30 -0.09 7.27 0.30
CA GLU A 30 -0.31 7.97 1.57
C GLU A 30 -1.59 7.49 2.24
N THR A 31 -2.69 7.37 1.49
CA THR A 31 -3.97 6.90 2.06
C THR A 31 -3.89 5.45 2.51
N ILE A 32 -3.22 4.57 1.77
CA ILE A 32 -3.01 3.17 2.16
C ILE A 32 -2.17 3.10 3.45
N HIS A 33 -1.09 3.88 3.54
CA HIS A 33 -0.27 3.96 4.75
C HIS A 33 -1.04 4.55 5.94
N GLN A 34 -1.79 5.64 5.74
CA GLN A 34 -2.60 6.30 6.77
C GLN A 34 -3.76 5.41 7.25
N SER A 35 -4.36 4.65 6.33
CA SER A 35 -5.42 3.70 6.65
C SER A 35 -4.92 2.49 7.43
N GLY A 36 -3.61 2.24 7.45
CA GLY A 36 -3.02 1.06 8.10
C GLY A 36 -3.48 -0.26 7.48
N VAL A 37 -3.92 -0.24 6.22
CA VAL A 37 -4.45 -1.44 5.55
C VAL A 37 -3.30 -2.35 5.13
N GLU A 38 -3.32 -3.59 5.61
CA GLU A 38 -2.37 -4.62 5.18
C GLU A 38 -2.77 -5.16 3.81
N ILE A 39 -2.08 -4.68 2.79
CA ILE A 39 -2.22 -5.19 1.43
C ILE A 39 -1.43 -6.49 1.31
N THR A 40 -2.14 -7.61 1.35
CA THR A 40 -1.59 -8.96 1.21
C THR A 40 -1.73 -9.52 -0.21
N SER A 41 -2.38 -8.79 -1.12
CA SER A 41 -2.65 -9.25 -2.49
C SER A 41 -2.78 -8.09 -3.46
N LYS A 42 -2.37 -8.32 -4.72
CA LYS A 42 -2.47 -7.33 -5.80
C LYS A 42 -3.90 -6.86 -6.03
N GLN A 43 -4.87 -7.78 -5.94
CA GLN A 43 -6.28 -7.43 -6.11
C GLN A 43 -6.76 -6.48 -5.02
N GLN A 44 -6.38 -6.70 -3.75
CA GLN A 44 -6.67 -5.79 -2.63
C GLN A 44 -6.08 -4.40 -2.91
N LEU A 45 -4.83 -4.35 -3.38
CA LEU A 45 -4.17 -3.09 -3.72
C LEU A 45 -4.89 -2.33 -4.83
N GLN A 46 -5.23 -3.04 -5.92
CA GLN A 46 -5.94 -2.46 -7.05
C GLN A 46 -7.34 -2.00 -6.66
N GLN A 47 -8.04 -2.73 -5.78
CA GLN A 47 -9.35 -2.32 -5.27
C GLN A 47 -9.25 -1.06 -4.40
N CYS A 48 -8.28 -1.01 -3.47
CA CYS A 48 -8.02 0.20 -2.69
C CYS A 48 -7.67 1.38 -3.59
N ALA A 49 -6.78 1.17 -4.55
CA ALA A 49 -6.41 2.18 -5.53
C ALA A 49 -7.59 2.67 -6.35
N ASP A 50 -8.37 1.77 -6.97
CA ASP A 50 -9.53 2.13 -7.79
C ASP A 50 -10.56 2.90 -6.98
N HIS A 51 -10.84 2.47 -5.74
CA HIS A 51 -11.74 3.19 -4.83
C HIS A 51 -11.24 4.59 -4.49
N LEU A 52 -9.93 4.75 -4.27
CA LEU A 52 -9.31 6.04 -3.97
C LEU A 52 -9.22 6.95 -5.19
N MET A 53 -9.03 6.39 -6.39
CA MET A 53 -8.93 7.12 -7.65
C MET A 53 -10.28 7.50 -8.25
N LYS A 54 -11.36 6.78 -7.91
CA LYS A 54 -12.72 7.07 -8.38
C LYS A 54 -13.49 8.10 -7.55
N LYS A 55 -12.89 8.63 -6.48
CA LYS A 55 -13.56 9.57 -5.59
C LYS A 55 -13.30 11.03 -5.96
#